data_AF-A0A2D8EL91-F1
#
_entry.id   AF-A0A2D8EL91-F1
#
_cell.length_a   1.000
_cell.length_b   1.000
_cell.length_c   1.000
_cell.angle_alpha   90.00
_cell.angle_beta   90.00
_cell.angle_gamma   90.00
#
_symmetry.space_group_name_H-M   'P 1'
#
loop_
_entity.id
_entity.type
_entity.pdbx_description
1 polymer ?
#
loop_
_entity_poly.entity_id
_entity_poly.type
_entity_poly.pdbx_seq_one_letter_code
_entity_poly.pdbx_strand_id
1 'polypeptide(L)' 'MITNKDIMRPIVGTLALQPLALWWAWMMNINYMANLGFFTVVSTLYLIPIYYFYEEIFDGGNPNVE' A
#
# COMPACT_ATOMS: atom_id res chain seq x y z
N MET A 1 -17.24 11.21 3.88
CA MET A 1 -17.35 10.92 2.43
C MET A 1 -16.07 10.19 2.06
N ILE A 2 -16.12 9.11 1.26
CA ILE A 2 -14.88 8.50 0.77
C ILE A 2 -14.31 9.48 -0.26
N THR A 3 -13.23 10.16 0.09
CA THR A 3 -12.60 11.14 -0.78
C THR A 3 -11.72 10.40 -1.78
N ASN A 4 -11.52 10.93 -2.99
CA ASN A 4 -10.68 10.27 -4.02
C ASN A 4 -9.26 9.94 -3.52
N LYS A 5 -8.74 10.68 -2.53
CA LYS A 5 -7.48 10.40 -1.84
C LYS A 5 -7.48 9.05 -1.13
N ASP A 6 -8.59 8.65 -0.50
CA ASP A 6 -8.71 7.40 0.26
C ASP A 6 -8.67 6.16 -0.63
N ILE A 7 -9.12 6.30 -1.88
CA ILE A 7 -9.06 5.23 -2.89
C ILE A 7 -7.68 5.21 -3.57
N MET A 8 -7.08 6.39 -3.82
CA MET A 8 -5.78 6.48 -4.46
C MET A 8 -4.63 5.98 -3.58
N ARG A 9 -4.68 6.20 -2.26
CA ARG A 9 -3.64 5.76 -1.31
C ARG A 9 -3.33 4.25 -1.41
N PRO A 10 -4.28 3.33 -1.23
CA PRO A 10 -3.99 1.90 -1.30
C PRO A 10 -3.48 1.47 -2.68
N ILE A 11 -3.98 2.08 -3.77
CA ILE A 11 -3.52 1.76 -5.13
C ILE A 11 -2.08 2.19 -5.35
N VAL A 12 -1.75 3.45 -5.02
CA VAL A 12 -0.40 4.00 -5.21
C VAL A 12 0.61 3.29 -4.31
N GLY A 13 0.27 3.06 -3.05
CA GLY A 13 1.15 2.33 -2.14
C GLY A 13 1.37 0.89 -2.58
N THR A 14 0.31 0.21 -3.04
CA THR A 14 0.44 -1.16 -3.57
C THR A 14 1.34 -1.19 -4.79
N LEU A 15 1.16 -0.28 -5.74
CA LEU A 15 2.03 -0.15 -6.92
C LEU A 15 3.49 0.14 -6.54
N ALA A 16 3.73 0.97 -5.52
CA ALA A 16 5.06 1.26 -5.02
C ALA A 16 5.74 0.02 -4.39
N LEU A 17 4.97 -0.92 -3.84
CA LEU A 17 5.48 -2.16 -3.25
C LEU A 17 5.70 -3.28 -4.29
N GLN A 18 5.10 -3.20 -5.48
CA GLN A 18 5.23 -4.25 -6.51
C GLN A 18 6.69 -4.52 -6.94
N PRO A 19 7.58 -3.51 -7.15
CA PRO A 19 8.97 -3.79 -7.48
C PRO A 19 9.73 -4.52 -6.37
N LEU A 20 9.42 -4.22 -5.10
CA LEU A 20 9.99 -4.93 -3.95
C LEU A 20 9.49 -6.37 -3.87
N ALA A 21 8.19 -6.58 -4.12
CA ALA A 21 7.60 -7.92 -4.19
C ALA A 21 8.17 -8.73 -5.37
N LEU A 22 8.41 -8.10 -6.52
CA LEU A 22 9.06 -8.72 -7.68
C LEU A 22 10.51 -9.10 -7.37
N TRP A 23 11.26 -8.20 -6.73
CA TRP A 23 12.62 -8.46 -6.27
C TRP A 23 12.67 -9.65 -5.29
N TRP A 24 11.75 -9.67 -4.32
CA TRP A 24 11.63 -10.76 -3.36
C TRP A 24 11.30 -12.09 -4.04
N ALA A 25 10.33 -12.10 -4.95
CA ALA A 25 9.95 -13.28 -5.71
C ALA A 25 11.12 -13.81 -6.55
N TRP A 26 11.93 -12.90 -7.12
CA TRP A 26 13.14 -13.27 -7.85
C TRP A 26 14.18 -13.95 -6.95
N MET A 27 14.47 -13.38 -5.77
CA MET A 27 15.44 -13.98 -4.82
C MET A 27 14.97 -15.33 -4.26
N MET A 28 13.67 -15.50 -4.03
CA MET A 28 13.10 -16.72 -3.44
C MET A 28 12.69 -17.77 -4.48
N ASN A 29 12.94 -17.52 -5.77
CA ASN A 29 12.52 -18.38 -6.89
C ASN A 29 10.99 -18.65 -6.91
N ILE A 30 10.19 -17.68 -6.49
CA ILE A 30 8.73 -17.77 -6.43
C ILE A 30 8.14 -17.23 -7.74
N ASN A 31 7.11 -17.89 -8.28
CA ASN A 31 6.37 -17.35 -9.42
C ASN A 31 5.56 -16.11 -9.00
N TYR A 32 6.08 -14.93 -9.32
CA TYR A 32 5.46 -13.65 -8.98
C TYR A 32 4.04 -13.52 -9.54
N MET A 33 3.81 -13.88 -10.81
CA MET A 33 2.51 -13.73 -11.46
C MET A 33 1.44 -14.62 -10.83
N ALA A 34 1.81 -15.84 -10.41
CA ALA A 34 0.90 -16.74 -9.70
C ALA A 34 0.54 -16.24 -8.29
N ASN A 35 1.40 -15.40 -7.68
CA ASN A 35 1.23 -14.87 -6.33
C ASN A 35 0.86 -13.38 -6.29
N LEU A 36 0.59 -12.77 -7.44
CA LEU A 36 0.36 -11.32 -7.56
C LEU A 36 -0.85 -10.86 -6.74
N GLY A 37 -1.91 -11.66 -6.71
CA GLY A 37 -3.08 -11.40 -5.85
C GLY A 37 -2.73 -11.44 -4.37
N PHE A 38 -1.93 -12.42 -3.94
CA PHE A 38 -1.48 -12.54 -2.55
C PHE A 38 -0.60 -11.35 -2.15
N PHE A 39 0.38 -11.00 -2.97
CA PHE A 39 1.22 -9.83 -2.71
C PHE A 39 0.41 -8.54 -2.65
N THR A 40 -0.56 -8.38 -3.54
CA THR A 40 -1.45 -7.20 -3.54
C THR A 40 -2.27 -7.10 -2.26
N VAL A 41 -2.86 -8.21 -1.79
CA VAL A 41 -3.64 -8.22 -0.53
C VAL A 41 -2.74 -7.93 0.67
N VAL A 42 -1.57 -8.57 0.74
CA VAL A 42 -0.61 -8.35 1.84
C VAL A 42 -0.11 -6.91 1.84
N SER A 43 0.26 -6.36 0.69
CA SER A 43 0.66 -4.96 0.55
C SER A 43 -0.46 -4.00 0.98
N THR A 44 -1.71 -4.26 0.55
CA THR A 44 -2.86 -3.44 0.93
C THR A 44 -3.07 -3.45 2.45
N LEU A 45 -3.07 -4.64 3.06
CA LEU A 45 -3.23 -4.80 4.51
C LEU A 45 -2.09 -4.17 5.31
N TYR A 46 -0.85 -4.25 4.80
CA TYR A 46 0.31 -3.64 5.41
C TYR A 46 0.27 -2.10 5.36
N LEU A 47 -0.27 -1.55 4.27
CA LEU A 47 -0.33 -0.11 4.05
C LEU A 47 -1.43 0.59 4.83
N ILE A 48 -2.54 -0.08 5.17
CA ILE A 48 -3.63 0.49 5.99
C ILE A 48 -3.12 1.13 7.29
N PRO A 49 -2.41 0.39 8.19
CA PRO A 49 -1.90 0.98 9.42
C PRO A 49 -0.82 2.03 9.16
N ILE A 50 -0.01 1.88 8.11
CA ILE A 50 1.01 2.87 7.76
C ILE A 50 0.37 4.20 7.37
N TYR A 51 -0.70 4.17 6.58
CA TYR A 51 -1.44 5.38 6.24
C TYR A 51 -2.08 6.01 7.47
N TYR A 52 -2.64 5.20 8.36
CA TYR A 52 -3.19 5.69 9.64
C TYR A 52 -2.13 6.42 10.47
N PHE A 53 -0.96 5.81 10.68
CA PHE A 53 0.13 6.46 11.43
C PHE A 53 0.73 7.66 10.68
N TYR A 54 0.81 7.59 9.35
CA TYR A 54 1.29 8.72 8.55
C TYR A 54 0.36 9.93 8.70
N GLU A 55 -0.96 9.75 8.64
CA GLU A 55 -1.90 10.84 8.91
C GLU A 55 -1.80 11.35 10.35
N GLU A 56 -1.67 10.45 11.33
CA GLU A 56 -1.56 10.86 12.74
C GLU A 56 -0.27 11.67 13.01
N ILE A 57 0.84 11.30 12.39
CA ILE A 57 2.16 11.93 12.59
C ILE A 57 2.34 13.18 11.72
N PHE A 58 1.94 13.13 10.44
CA PHE A 58 2.19 14.23 9.48
C PHE A 58 1.02 15.20 9.37
N ASP A 59 -0.22 14.72 9.44
CA ASP A 59 -1.41 15.60 9.37
C ASP A 59 -1.92 16.01 10.75
N GLY A 60 -1.48 15.37 11.84
CA GLY A 60 -1.67 15.85 13.21
C GLY A 60 -3.12 16.21 13.57
N GLY A 61 -4.10 15.56 12.93
CA GLY A 61 -5.53 15.89 13.10
C GLY A 61 -6.00 17.19 12.44
N ASN A 62 -5.39 17.67 11.35
CA ASN A 62 -5.88 18.83 10.62
C ASN A 62 -7.03 18.45 9.66
N PRO A 63 -8.28 18.87 9.92
CA PRO A 63 -9.44 18.50 9.11
C PRO A 63 -9.54 19.27 7.78
N ASN A 64 -8.57 20.14 7.44
CA ASN A 64 -8.66 21.03 6.28
C ASN A 64 -7.89 20.55 5.04
N VAL A 65 -7.50 19.28 5.00
CA VAL A 65 -6.87 18.66 3.83
C VAL A 65 -7.88 17.78 3.08
N GLU A 66 -9.14 18.23 2.99
CA GLU A 66 -10.13 17.69 2.05
C GLU A 66 -9.82 18.16 0.63
#